data_AF-A0A1I4Z4T0-F1
#
_entry.id   AF-A0A1I4Z4T0-F1
#
_cell.length_a   1.000
_cell.length_b   1.000
_cell.length_c   1.000
_cell.angle_alpha   90.00
_cell.angle_beta   90.00
_cell.angle_gamma   90.00
#
_symmetry.space_group_name_H-M   'P 1'
#
loop_
_entity.id
_entity.type
_entity.pdbx_description
1 polymer ?
#
loop_
_entity_poly.entity_id
_entity_poly.type
_entity_poly.pdbx_seq_one_letter_code
_entity_poly.pdbx_strand_id
1 'polypeptide(L)'
;MSRETYYDVLGAPPASNLDDLKRAYRRALRASHPDVGGSAESFRRVQEAWAVLGDAARRSEYDRLNLPRASAPPKGETRRERASSRRTADEPTATATPTFATAHGHPGGYSRSRYLDIAREWMLSPQPPTPPAKPPRIPHERDRFLHMWGVVCLQLFVTFVLIVAGLAAIAAAAGNLPTIPTDALFPVLRHVTIALFGVAFLCGGAVATLRLGTSPARAEVRRVRARNRDIYAGLWAAHAADLRAFHEDLGRLPESPDSFLRSPYSPESVMVAPAAAQVELARALAQEQIAGALKSLSDEFTIWDDVRIRETDAYASHLVVGPQGLFLVEPLSERPRLDPRLTELADAVGVAALSGVLFVDLDPAAVNAPPAKLGEVPTLSWRIGITRLAPMLGGGIHGIERGESWEVRQLVERVARRVAFA
;
A
#
# COMPACT_ATOMS: atom_id res chain seq x y z
N MET A 1 -16.44 18.38 60.07
CA MET A 1 -15.27 17.92 59.31
C MET A 1 -15.76 17.57 57.91
N SER A 2 -15.33 18.29 56.88
CA SER A 2 -15.68 17.97 55.49
C SER A 2 -15.12 16.59 55.13
N ARG A 3 -15.97 15.70 54.64
CA ARG A 3 -15.57 14.36 54.18
C ARG A 3 -14.67 14.55 52.95
N GLU A 4 -13.48 13.95 52.96
CA GLU A 4 -12.54 13.99 51.83
C GLU A 4 -13.23 13.43 50.58
N THR A 5 -13.31 14.22 49.51
CA THR A 5 -13.89 13.82 48.23
C THR A 5 -12.83 13.19 47.32
N TYR A 6 -13.25 12.45 46.28
CA TYR A 6 -12.30 11.91 45.29
C TYR A 6 -11.56 13.01 44.53
N TYR A 7 -12.16 14.20 44.42
CA TYR A 7 -11.53 15.40 43.88
C TYR A 7 -10.39 15.90 44.78
N ASP A 8 -10.59 15.86 46.10
CA ASP A 8 -9.55 16.19 47.09
C ASP A 8 -8.40 15.17 47.04
N VAL A 9 -8.71 13.87 46.90
CA VAL A 9 -7.70 12.80 46.78
C VAL A 9 -6.82 12.96 45.54
N LEU A 10 -7.38 13.41 44.41
CA LEU A 10 -6.60 13.68 43.19
C LEU A 10 -5.95 15.07 43.18
N GLY A 11 -6.38 15.97 44.07
CA GLY A 11 -5.94 17.37 44.09
C GLY A 11 -6.45 18.17 42.88
N ALA A 12 -7.72 17.96 42.50
CA ALA A 12 -8.37 18.64 41.38
C ALA A 12 -9.75 19.19 41.79
N PRO A 13 -10.18 20.38 41.34
CA PRO A 13 -11.50 20.90 41.63
C PRO A 13 -12.61 20.07 40.94
N PRO A 14 -13.84 19.99 41.50
CA PRO A 14 -14.96 19.27 40.87
C PRO A 14 -15.33 19.74 39.46
N ALA A 15 -15.00 21.00 39.12
CA ALA A 15 -15.20 21.59 37.80
C ALA A 15 -14.11 21.21 36.77
N SER A 16 -13.10 20.42 37.13
CA SER A 16 -12.02 20.00 36.23
C SER A 16 -12.51 19.18 35.04
N ASN A 17 -11.99 19.45 33.85
CA ASN A 17 -12.23 18.59 32.69
C ASN A 17 -11.48 17.24 32.83
N LEU A 18 -11.75 16.27 31.95
CA LEU A 18 -11.16 14.93 32.04
C LEU A 18 -9.62 14.96 31.92
N ASP A 19 -9.07 15.86 31.11
CA ASP A 19 -7.62 15.95 30.92
C ASP A 19 -6.92 16.54 32.14
N ASP A 20 -7.56 17.49 32.83
CA ASP A 20 -7.10 18.03 34.11
C ASP A 20 -7.09 16.92 35.18
N LEU A 21 -8.14 16.09 35.22
CA LEU A 21 -8.22 14.93 36.11
C LEU A 21 -7.15 13.87 35.79
N LYS A 22 -6.86 13.60 34.51
CA LYS A 22 -5.75 12.71 34.11
C LYS A 22 -4.40 13.24 34.55
N ARG A 23 -4.18 14.56 34.48
CA ARG A 23 -2.93 15.19 34.94
C ARG A 23 -2.83 15.14 36.46
N ALA A 24 -3.91 15.43 37.16
CA ALA A 24 -4.02 15.33 38.61
C ALA A 24 -3.76 13.90 39.11
N TYR A 25 -4.39 12.89 38.49
CA TYR A 25 -4.14 11.48 38.76
C TYR A 25 -2.68 11.08 38.58
N ARG A 26 -2.03 11.43 37.47
CA ARG A 26 -0.60 11.12 37.25
C ARG A 26 0.32 11.80 38.26
N ARG A 27 -0.06 12.97 38.80
CA ARG A 27 0.70 13.62 39.90
C ARG A 27 0.46 12.90 41.22
N ALA A 28 -0.79 12.61 41.57
CA ALA A 28 -1.16 11.92 42.80
C ALA A 28 -0.60 10.49 42.85
N LEU A 29 -0.56 9.78 41.73
CA LEU A 29 -0.01 8.43 41.63
C LEU A 29 1.51 8.41 41.86
N ARG A 30 2.24 9.38 41.29
CA ARG A 30 3.68 9.53 41.53
C ARG A 30 3.98 9.93 42.98
N ALA A 31 3.18 10.82 43.55
CA ALA A 31 3.35 11.27 44.93
C ALA A 31 2.98 10.19 45.97
N SER A 32 2.12 9.23 45.61
CA SER A 32 1.69 8.14 46.50
C SER A 32 2.48 6.85 46.33
N HIS A 33 3.46 6.79 45.43
CA HIS A 33 4.23 5.58 45.19
C HIS A 33 5.11 5.21 46.41
N PRO A 34 5.15 3.93 46.84
CA PRO A 34 5.97 3.48 47.98
C PRO A 34 7.45 3.85 47.85
N ASP A 35 8.00 3.78 46.64
CA ASP A 35 9.41 4.09 46.36
C ASP A 35 9.81 5.55 46.60
N VAL A 36 8.86 6.48 46.71
CA VAL A 36 9.13 7.89 47.03
C VAL A 36 8.61 8.30 48.41
N GLY A 37 8.28 7.33 49.27
CA GLY A 37 7.80 7.56 50.63
C GLY A 37 6.28 7.63 50.79
N GLY A 38 5.51 7.24 49.77
CA GLY A 38 4.05 7.09 49.87
C GLY A 38 3.62 5.83 50.64
N SER A 39 2.37 5.78 51.12
CA SER A 39 1.82 4.59 51.78
C SER A 39 0.93 3.78 50.83
N ALA A 40 0.87 2.46 51.03
CA ALA A 40 -0.01 1.58 50.25
C ALA A 40 -1.51 1.96 50.39
N GLU A 41 -1.87 2.70 51.44
CA GLU A 41 -3.21 3.22 51.65
C GLU A 41 -3.48 4.48 50.82
N SER A 42 -2.54 5.43 50.72
CA SER A 42 -2.69 6.59 49.84
C SER A 42 -2.69 6.19 48.37
N PHE A 43 -1.87 5.20 48.00
CA PHE A 43 -1.85 4.65 46.64
C PHE A 43 -3.18 4.01 46.24
N ARG A 44 -3.80 3.25 47.16
CA ARG A 44 -5.15 2.67 46.93
C ARG A 44 -6.22 3.75 46.80
N ARG A 45 -6.22 4.76 47.67
CA ARG A 45 -7.19 5.87 47.59
C ARG A 45 -7.10 6.63 46.26
N VAL A 46 -5.89 6.86 45.75
CA VAL A 46 -5.70 7.51 44.44
C VAL A 46 -6.26 6.66 43.28
N GLN A 47 -6.08 5.34 43.34
CA GLN A 47 -6.65 4.43 42.34
C GLN A 47 -8.18 4.35 42.41
N GLU A 48 -8.76 4.29 43.61
CA GLU A 48 -10.21 4.29 43.82
C GLU A 48 -10.84 5.60 43.30
N ALA A 49 -10.24 6.75 43.61
CA ALA A 49 -10.67 8.04 43.10
C ALA A 49 -10.65 8.09 41.56
N TRP A 50 -9.60 7.54 40.94
CA TRP A 50 -9.49 7.47 39.48
C TRP A 50 -10.49 6.50 38.84
N ALA A 51 -10.78 5.36 39.48
CA ALA A 51 -11.75 4.38 38.99
C ALA A 51 -13.18 4.93 38.89
N VAL A 52 -13.49 5.98 39.67
CA VAL A 52 -14.77 6.69 39.66
C VAL A 52 -14.71 7.95 38.79
N LEU A 53 -13.71 8.81 38.97
CA LEU A 53 -13.63 10.10 38.27
C LEU A 53 -13.13 10.01 36.81
N GLY A 54 -12.44 8.92 36.47
CA GLY A 54 -11.91 8.68 35.12
C GLY A 54 -12.95 8.21 34.10
N ASP A 55 -14.11 7.73 34.57
CA ASP A 55 -15.25 7.32 33.72
C ASP A 55 -16.37 8.36 33.80
N ALA A 56 -16.84 8.83 32.63
CA ALA A 56 -17.81 9.91 32.57
C ALA A 56 -19.17 9.57 33.22
N ALA A 57 -19.62 8.32 33.12
CA ALA A 57 -20.89 7.88 33.71
C ALA A 57 -20.76 7.75 35.23
N ARG A 58 -19.69 7.13 35.72
CA ARG A 58 -19.43 6.97 37.17
C ARG A 58 -19.16 8.30 37.85
N ARG A 59 -18.45 9.22 37.19
CA ARG A 59 -18.25 10.59 37.67
C ARG A 59 -19.57 11.32 37.83
N SER A 60 -20.45 11.25 36.83
CA SER A 60 -21.76 11.90 36.89
C SER A 60 -22.62 11.38 38.04
N GLU A 61 -22.59 10.06 38.27
CA GLU A 61 -23.29 9.45 39.41
C GLU A 61 -22.68 9.86 40.75
N TYR A 62 -21.35 9.87 40.85
CA TYR A 62 -20.62 10.33 42.03
C TYR A 62 -20.95 11.78 42.37
N ASP A 63 -20.92 12.67 41.38
CA ASP A 63 -21.21 14.09 41.51
C ASP A 63 -22.64 14.32 42.00
N ARG A 64 -23.61 13.55 41.47
CA ARG A 64 -25.02 13.62 41.88
C ARG A 64 -25.23 13.22 43.34
N LEU A 65 -24.44 12.28 43.86
CA LEU A 65 -24.59 11.73 45.21
C LEU A 65 -23.77 12.47 46.27
N ASN A 66 -22.66 13.12 45.88
CA ASN A 66 -21.65 13.63 46.82
C ASN A 66 -21.38 15.13 46.72
N LEU A 67 -21.81 15.82 45.66
CA LEU A 67 -21.68 17.27 45.55
C LEU A 67 -23.00 17.97 45.89
N PRO A 68 -22.97 19.09 46.64
CA PRO A 68 -24.16 19.90 46.87
C PRO A 68 -24.73 20.37 45.53
N ARG A 69 -26.04 20.19 45.32
CA ARG A 69 -26.73 20.68 44.13
C ARG A 69 -26.63 22.21 44.09
N ALA A 70 -25.72 22.73 43.27
CA ALA A 70 -25.73 24.14 42.93
C ALA A 70 -27.09 24.46 42.29
N SER A 71 -27.87 25.30 42.97
CA SER A 71 -29.13 25.86 42.50
C SER A 71 -28.94 26.49 41.12
N ALA A 72 -29.88 26.20 40.22
CA ALA A 72 -29.91 26.62 38.82
C ALA A 72 -29.63 28.13 38.63
N PRO A 73 -29.03 28.54 37.49
CA PRO A 73 -28.87 29.96 37.21
C PRO A 73 -30.23 30.58 36.85
N PRO A 74 -30.57 31.78 37.36
CA PRO A 74 -31.76 32.48 36.92
C PRO A 74 -31.54 33.00 35.48
N LYS A 75 -32.57 32.82 34.66
CA LYS A 75 -32.69 33.40 33.33
C LYS A 75 -32.88 34.92 33.43
N GLY A 76 -32.04 35.65 32.69
CA GLY A 76 -32.35 36.95 32.08
C GLY A 76 -32.38 38.17 32.98
N GLU A 77 -31.46 39.13 32.74
CA GLU A 77 -31.84 40.51 32.42
C GLU A 77 -30.65 41.35 31.92
N THR A 78 -30.91 42.02 30.79
CA THR A 78 -30.37 43.30 30.30
C THR A 78 -28.86 43.51 30.12
N ARG A 79 -28.47 43.29 28.86
CA ARG A 79 -27.68 44.21 28.02
C ARG A 79 -27.88 45.70 28.36
N ARG A 80 -26.81 46.35 28.83
CA ARG A 80 -26.48 47.79 28.90
C ARG A 80 -26.15 48.23 30.33
N GLU A 81 -24.90 48.02 30.75
CA GLU A 81 -24.15 48.89 31.68
C GLU A 81 -22.90 48.14 32.17
N ARG A 82 -21.85 48.09 31.34
CA ARG A 82 -20.46 48.00 31.81
C ARG A 82 -19.43 48.25 30.71
N ALA A 83 -19.78 49.11 29.76
CA ALA A 83 -18.84 49.69 28.83
C ALA A 83 -18.34 51.04 29.39
N SER A 84 -17.64 51.04 30.54
CA SER A 84 -16.82 52.19 30.99
C SER A 84 -16.20 52.00 32.39
N SER A 85 -15.41 50.95 32.65
CA SER A 85 -14.36 51.06 33.69
C SER A 85 -13.42 49.87 33.67
N ARG A 86 -12.11 50.17 33.64
CA ARG A 86 -10.94 49.27 33.75
C ARG A 86 -10.44 48.67 32.44
N ARG A 87 -9.86 49.55 31.62
CA ARG A 87 -8.53 49.29 31.07
C ARG A 87 -7.50 49.47 32.20
N THR A 88 -6.40 48.72 32.10
CA THR A 88 -5.23 48.62 33.01
C THR A 88 -5.36 47.65 34.19
N ALA A 89 -5.25 46.36 33.89
CA ALA A 89 -4.53 45.38 34.69
C ALA A 89 -4.24 44.16 33.78
N ASP A 90 -3.00 43.66 33.82
CA ASP A 90 -2.49 42.51 33.08
C ASP A 90 -3.52 41.39 32.89
N GLU A 91 -3.86 41.09 31.65
CA GLU A 91 -4.46 39.81 31.28
C GLU A 91 -3.35 38.75 31.44
N PRO A 92 -3.49 37.74 32.31
CA PRO A 92 -2.75 36.52 32.11
C PRO A 92 -3.27 35.95 30.78
N THR A 93 -2.42 35.94 29.76
CA THR A 93 -2.65 35.29 28.47
C THR A 93 -3.38 33.98 28.74
N ALA A 94 -4.67 33.93 28.42
CA ALA A 94 -5.41 32.69 28.38
C ALA A 94 -4.61 31.80 27.43
N THR A 95 -3.90 30.84 28.01
CA THR A 95 -3.14 29.87 27.23
C THR A 95 -4.17 29.19 26.36
N ALA A 96 -4.21 29.54 25.07
CA ALA A 96 -5.14 28.95 24.13
C ALA A 96 -5.02 27.43 24.29
N THR A 97 -6.11 26.77 24.65
CA THR A 97 -6.13 25.31 24.70
C THR A 97 -5.60 24.84 23.34
N PRO A 98 -4.50 24.06 23.29
CA PRO A 98 -3.98 23.62 22.01
C PRO A 98 -5.08 22.82 21.31
N THR A 99 -5.55 23.33 20.17
CA THR A 99 -6.47 22.61 19.31
C THR A 99 -5.66 21.61 18.50
N PHE A 100 -6.10 20.35 18.53
CA PHE A 100 -5.44 19.24 17.86
C PHE A 100 -6.29 18.76 16.68
N ALA A 101 -5.63 18.17 15.70
CA ALA A 101 -6.28 17.53 14.57
C ALA A 101 -7.24 16.41 15.01
N THR A 102 -8.34 16.28 14.28
CA THR A 102 -9.26 15.15 14.47
C THR A 102 -8.66 13.92 13.79
N ALA A 103 -8.50 12.82 14.51
CA ALA A 103 -7.93 11.58 13.96
C ALA A 103 -8.88 10.40 14.15
N HIS A 104 -9.02 9.59 13.10
CA HIS A 104 -9.83 8.38 13.06
C HIS A 104 -8.99 7.18 12.65
N GLY A 105 -9.34 5.99 13.15
CA GLY A 105 -8.63 4.75 12.83
C GLY A 105 -7.51 4.41 13.82
N HIS A 106 -6.76 3.35 13.50
CA HIS A 106 -5.69 2.82 14.34
C HIS A 106 -4.40 2.76 13.53
N PRO A 107 -3.49 3.75 13.67
CA PRO A 107 -2.26 3.76 12.89
C PRO A 107 -1.44 2.51 13.19
N GLY A 108 -0.94 1.86 12.15
CA GLY A 108 -0.15 0.63 12.28
C GLY A 108 -0.95 -0.65 12.50
N GLY A 109 -2.29 -0.60 12.57
CA GLY A 109 -3.14 -1.77 12.86
C GLY A 109 -2.99 -2.89 11.84
N TYR A 110 -3.19 -2.60 10.57
CA TYR A 110 -3.07 -3.53 9.45
C TYR A 110 -1.66 -4.10 9.34
N SER A 111 -0.64 -3.23 9.43
CA SER A 111 0.77 -3.64 9.40
C SER A 111 1.12 -4.56 10.59
N ARG A 112 0.56 -4.31 11.78
CA ARG A 112 0.69 -5.22 12.93
C ARG A 112 -0.03 -6.54 12.73
N SER A 113 -1.22 -6.55 12.14
CA SER A 113 -1.93 -7.79 11.80
C SER A 113 -1.08 -8.62 10.83
N ARG A 114 -0.59 -7.98 9.76
CA ARG A 114 0.32 -8.60 8.78
C ARG A 114 1.58 -9.15 9.42
N TYR A 115 2.19 -8.41 10.35
CA TYR A 115 3.32 -8.90 11.15
C TYR A 115 2.98 -10.21 11.87
N LEU A 116 1.86 -10.23 12.60
CA LEU A 116 1.43 -11.42 13.35
C LEU A 116 1.09 -12.59 12.43
N ASP A 117 0.43 -12.34 11.31
CA ASP A 117 0.05 -13.38 10.34
C ASP A 117 1.29 -14.03 9.74
N ILE A 118 2.24 -13.23 9.23
CA ILE A 118 3.49 -13.73 8.65
C ILE A 118 4.30 -14.47 9.72
N ALA A 119 4.43 -13.91 10.92
CA ALA A 119 5.23 -14.53 11.96
C ALA A 119 4.60 -15.83 12.47
N ARG A 120 3.28 -15.90 12.63
CA ARG A 120 2.56 -17.14 13.01
C ARG A 120 2.67 -18.19 11.92
N GLU A 121 2.41 -17.82 10.67
CA GLU A 121 2.54 -18.73 9.53
C GLU A 121 3.95 -19.30 9.45
N TRP A 122 4.96 -18.44 9.60
CA TRP A 122 6.37 -18.82 9.61
C TRP A 122 6.71 -19.82 10.73
N MET A 123 6.18 -19.60 11.93
CA MET A 123 6.44 -20.48 13.08
C MET A 123 5.74 -21.82 12.99
N LEU A 124 4.56 -21.87 12.38
CA LEU A 124 3.77 -23.08 12.27
C LEU A 124 4.13 -23.90 11.03
N SER A 125 4.50 -23.24 9.92
CA SER A 125 4.70 -23.87 8.62
C SER A 125 5.57 -23.00 7.69
N PRO A 126 6.90 -22.90 7.92
CA PRO A 126 7.77 -22.09 7.08
C PRO A 126 7.83 -22.66 5.65
N GLN A 127 7.42 -21.85 4.67
CA GLN A 127 7.42 -22.22 3.25
C GLN A 127 8.54 -21.51 2.49
N PRO A 128 9.32 -22.23 1.65
CA PRO A 128 10.33 -21.59 0.82
C PRO A 128 9.68 -20.64 -0.19
N PRO A 129 10.40 -19.57 -0.62
CA PRO A 129 9.90 -18.67 -1.64
C PRO A 129 9.56 -19.45 -2.93
N THR A 130 8.50 -19.04 -3.61
CA THR A 130 8.10 -19.70 -4.87
C THR A 130 9.07 -19.32 -5.99
N PRO A 131 9.57 -20.29 -6.78
CA PRO A 131 10.45 -19.98 -7.91
C PRO A 131 9.71 -19.19 -9.00
N PRO A 132 10.41 -18.31 -9.75
CA PRO A 132 9.77 -17.54 -10.81
C PRO A 132 9.21 -18.46 -11.90
N ALA A 133 7.99 -18.18 -12.35
CA ALA A 133 7.33 -18.95 -13.40
C ALA A 133 8.14 -18.94 -14.69
N LYS A 134 8.23 -20.09 -15.37
CA LYS A 134 8.94 -20.19 -16.66
C LYS A 134 8.33 -19.24 -17.71
N PRO A 135 9.14 -18.67 -18.62
CA PRO A 135 8.61 -17.77 -19.63
C PRO A 135 7.64 -18.51 -20.53
N PRO A 136 6.59 -17.82 -21.01
CA PRO A 136 5.78 -18.37 -22.08
C PRO A 136 6.69 -18.68 -23.27
N ARG A 137 6.52 -19.87 -23.86
CA ARG A 137 7.26 -20.24 -25.08
C ARG A 137 6.85 -19.26 -26.17
N ILE A 138 7.79 -18.48 -26.68
CA ILE A 138 7.57 -17.66 -27.88
C ILE A 138 7.44 -18.62 -29.06
N PRO A 139 6.28 -18.69 -29.75
CA PRO A 139 6.12 -19.53 -30.93
C PRO A 139 7.17 -19.13 -31.97
N HIS A 140 7.93 -20.09 -32.50
CA HIS A 140 8.90 -19.78 -33.54
C HIS A 140 8.16 -19.43 -34.82
N GLU A 141 8.40 -18.23 -35.37
CA GLU A 141 7.89 -17.86 -36.72
C GLU A 141 8.36 -18.84 -37.80
N ARG A 142 9.52 -19.48 -37.59
CA ARG A 142 10.03 -20.55 -38.44
C ARG A 142 9.02 -21.70 -38.57
N ASP A 143 8.33 -22.06 -37.49
CA ASP A 143 7.41 -23.20 -37.47
C ASP A 143 6.13 -22.86 -38.23
N ARG A 144 5.61 -21.62 -38.10
CA ARG A 144 4.47 -21.16 -38.91
C ARG A 144 4.81 -21.05 -40.39
N PHE A 145 5.98 -20.51 -40.71
CA PHE A 145 6.43 -20.35 -42.09
C PHE A 145 6.68 -21.69 -42.79
N LEU A 146 7.39 -22.61 -42.12
CA LEU A 146 7.61 -23.96 -42.65
C LEU A 146 6.30 -24.73 -42.81
N HIS A 147 5.36 -24.56 -41.87
CA HIS A 147 4.04 -25.17 -41.98
C HIS A 147 3.25 -24.59 -43.17
N MET A 148 3.20 -23.27 -43.32
CA MET A 148 2.55 -22.60 -44.44
C MET A 148 3.15 -23.00 -45.79
N TRP A 149 4.47 -23.06 -45.91
CA TRP A 149 5.14 -23.50 -47.13
C TRP A 149 4.96 -24.99 -47.40
N GLY A 150 4.96 -25.83 -46.37
CA GLY A 150 4.60 -27.24 -46.50
C GLY A 150 3.21 -27.42 -47.09
N VAL A 151 2.23 -26.62 -46.62
CA VAL A 151 0.86 -26.61 -47.15
C VAL A 151 0.84 -26.12 -48.61
N VAL A 152 1.56 -25.05 -48.96
CA VAL A 152 1.62 -24.55 -50.34
C VAL A 152 2.26 -25.58 -51.29
N CYS A 153 3.37 -26.20 -50.89
CA CYS A 153 4.02 -27.25 -51.68
C CYS A 153 3.10 -28.46 -51.88
N LEU A 154 2.39 -28.89 -50.83
CA LEU A 154 1.42 -29.97 -50.92
C LEU A 154 0.26 -29.60 -51.86
N GLN A 155 -0.26 -28.38 -51.76
CA GLN A 155 -1.33 -27.89 -52.63
C GLN A 155 -0.91 -27.87 -54.10
N LEU A 156 0.30 -27.38 -54.40
CA LEU A 156 0.85 -27.39 -55.75
C LEU A 156 1.04 -28.83 -56.27
N PHE A 157 1.44 -29.77 -55.41
CA PHE A 157 1.56 -31.19 -55.76
C PHE A 157 0.24 -31.81 -56.16
N VAL A 158 -0.78 -31.65 -55.31
CA VAL A 158 -2.13 -32.16 -55.58
C VAL A 158 -2.68 -31.54 -56.87
N THR A 159 -2.53 -30.22 -57.05
CA THR A 159 -2.99 -29.51 -58.25
C THR A 159 -2.31 -30.03 -59.51
N PHE A 160 -0.98 -30.25 -59.48
CA PHE A 160 -0.24 -30.80 -60.61
C PHE A 160 -0.71 -32.21 -60.97
N VAL A 161 -0.88 -33.09 -59.98
CA VAL A 161 -1.37 -34.46 -60.18
C VAL A 161 -2.74 -34.45 -60.85
N LEU A 162 -3.65 -33.58 -60.40
CA LEU A 162 -4.98 -33.42 -60.99
C LEU A 162 -4.93 -32.92 -62.44
N ILE A 163 -4.05 -31.96 -62.76
CA ILE A 163 -3.87 -31.45 -64.13
C ILE A 163 -3.36 -32.55 -65.05
N VAL A 164 -2.34 -33.31 -64.63
CA VAL A 164 -1.78 -34.42 -65.43
C VAL A 164 -2.82 -35.51 -65.65
N ALA A 165 -3.56 -35.89 -64.61
CA ALA A 165 -4.65 -36.87 -64.72
C ALA A 165 -5.76 -36.37 -65.67
N GLY A 166 -6.14 -35.10 -65.57
CA GLY A 166 -7.13 -34.48 -66.46
C GLY A 166 -6.68 -34.44 -67.92
N LEU A 167 -5.43 -34.04 -68.18
CA LEU A 167 -4.87 -34.04 -69.54
C LEU A 167 -4.77 -35.45 -70.12
N ALA A 168 -4.40 -36.43 -69.32
CA ALA A 168 -4.38 -37.84 -69.73
C ALA A 168 -5.78 -38.34 -70.10
N ALA A 169 -6.81 -37.97 -69.31
CA ALA A 169 -8.19 -38.32 -69.59
C ALA A 169 -8.71 -37.65 -70.88
N ILE A 170 -8.37 -36.37 -71.11
CA ILE A 170 -8.73 -35.65 -72.34
C ILE A 170 -8.06 -36.28 -73.56
N ALA A 171 -6.77 -36.60 -73.47
CA ALA A 171 -6.03 -37.28 -74.55
C ALA A 171 -6.62 -38.66 -74.87
N ALA A 172 -7.05 -39.40 -73.85
CA ALA A 172 -7.76 -40.66 -74.01
C ALA A 172 -9.11 -40.50 -74.70
N ALA A 173 -9.90 -39.49 -74.32
CA ALA A 173 -11.17 -39.19 -74.94
C ALA A 173 -11.04 -38.71 -76.40
N ALA A 174 -9.94 -38.02 -76.74
CA ALA A 174 -9.68 -37.50 -78.08
C ALA A 174 -9.12 -38.53 -79.07
N GLY A 175 -8.87 -39.78 -78.65
CA GLY A 175 -8.32 -40.84 -79.51
C GLY A 175 -6.87 -40.62 -79.97
N ASN A 176 -6.20 -39.59 -79.46
CA ASN A 176 -4.82 -39.21 -79.78
C ASN A 176 -3.85 -39.65 -78.67
N LEU A 177 -3.92 -40.91 -78.22
CA LEU A 177 -2.83 -41.43 -77.41
C LEU A 177 -1.63 -41.70 -78.33
N PRO A 178 -0.49 -40.99 -78.17
CA PRO A 178 0.72 -41.43 -78.82
C PRO A 178 1.05 -42.84 -78.30
N THR A 179 1.42 -43.76 -79.20
CA THR A 179 1.87 -45.12 -78.88
C THR A 179 3.25 -45.09 -78.21
N ILE A 180 3.37 -44.29 -77.15
CA ILE A 180 4.54 -44.29 -76.29
C ILE A 180 4.40 -45.56 -75.43
N PRO A 181 5.42 -46.44 -75.40
CA PRO A 181 5.41 -47.61 -74.53
C PRO A 181 5.08 -47.16 -73.10
N THR A 182 3.96 -47.63 -72.55
CA THR A 182 3.47 -47.23 -71.22
C THR A 182 4.47 -47.57 -70.11
N ASP A 183 5.25 -48.62 -70.34
CA ASP A 183 6.39 -49.09 -69.59
C ASP A 183 7.55 -48.09 -69.52
N ALA A 184 7.70 -47.18 -70.50
CA ALA A 184 8.73 -46.14 -70.50
C ALA A 184 8.21 -44.75 -70.11
N LEU A 185 6.96 -44.42 -70.45
CA LEU A 185 6.38 -43.09 -70.21
C LEU A 185 6.13 -42.83 -68.71
N PHE A 186 5.57 -43.79 -67.98
CA PHE A 186 5.25 -43.63 -66.57
C PHE A 186 6.49 -43.41 -65.69
N PRO A 187 7.59 -44.18 -65.86
CA PRO A 187 8.83 -43.90 -65.17
C PRO A 187 9.37 -42.50 -65.50
N VAL A 188 9.42 -42.10 -66.77
CA VAL A 188 9.97 -40.78 -67.15
C VAL A 188 9.14 -39.65 -66.55
N LEU A 189 7.81 -39.69 -66.65
CA LEU A 189 6.95 -38.69 -66.03
C LEU A 189 7.15 -38.64 -64.51
N ARG A 190 7.22 -39.81 -63.86
CA ARG A 190 7.47 -39.91 -62.41
C ARG A 190 8.78 -39.23 -62.03
N HIS A 191 9.87 -39.50 -62.75
CA HIS A 191 11.18 -38.93 -62.42
C HIS A 191 11.24 -37.43 -62.74
N VAL A 192 10.60 -36.96 -63.81
CA VAL A 192 10.50 -35.52 -64.14
C VAL A 192 9.67 -34.78 -63.09
N THR A 193 8.54 -35.34 -62.65
CA THR A 193 7.72 -34.75 -61.58
C THR A 193 8.48 -34.71 -60.26
N ILE A 194 9.13 -35.82 -59.87
CA ILE A 194 9.97 -35.86 -58.65
C ILE A 194 11.10 -34.84 -58.74
N ALA A 195 11.76 -34.70 -59.90
CA ALA A 195 12.84 -33.74 -60.10
C ALA A 195 12.35 -32.30 -60.01
N LEU A 196 11.24 -31.95 -60.67
CA LEU A 196 10.66 -30.61 -60.61
C LEU A 196 10.19 -30.24 -59.18
N PHE A 197 9.57 -31.18 -58.47
CA PHE A 197 9.20 -30.98 -57.06
C PHE A 197 10.40 -30.88 -56.14
N GLY A 198 11.42 -31.70 -56.36
CA GLY A 198 12.68 -31.64 -55.63
C GLY A 198 13.35 -30.27 -55.80
N VAL A 199 13.40 -29.76 -57.03
CA VAL A 199 13.95 -28.43 -57.33
C VAL A 199 13.10 -27.32 -56.69
N ALA A 200 11.78 -27.36 -56.82
CA ALA A 200 10.89 -26.37 -56.20
C ALA A 200 10.99 -26.36 -54.67
N PHE A 201 11.11 -27.53 -54.04
CA PHE A 201 11.29 -27.68 -52.60
C PHE A 201 12.66 -27.16 -52.15
N LEU A 202 13.73 -27.48 -52.88
CA LEU A 202 15.08 -26.98 -52.59
C LEU A 202 15.18 -25.46 -52.79
N CYS A 203 14.62 -24.92 -53.87
CA CYS A 203 14.57 -23.47 -54.13
C CYS A 203 13.71 -22.74 -53.10
N GLY A 204 12.55 -23.29 -52.73
CA GLY A 204 11.70 -22.75 -51.66
C GLY A 204 12.42 -22.77 -50.31
N GLY A 205 13.12 -23.86 -49.99
CA GLY A 205 13.97 -23.99 -48.81
C GLY A 205 15.14 -22.99 -48.80
N ALA A 206 15.78 -22.74 -49.94
CA ALA A 206 16.86 -21.76 -50.08
C ALA A 206 16.35 -20.31 -49.95
N VAL A 207 15.21 -19.99 -50.57
CA VAL A 207 14.58 -18.66 -50.42
C VAL A 207 14.09 -18.45 -48.99
N ALA A 208 13.57 -19.48 -48.34
CA ALA A 208 13.19 -19.46 -46.94
C ALA A 208 14.40 -19.20 -46.03
N THR A 209 15.51 -19.92 -46.21
CA THR A 209 16.71 -19.71 -45.38
C THR A 209 17.30 -18.31 -45.59
N LEU A 210 17.31 -17.81 -46.83
CA LEU A 210 17.79 -16.47 -47.18
C LEU A 210 16.88 -15.35 -46.65
N ARG A 211 15.56 -15.41 -46.87
CA ARG A 211 14.61 -14.39 -46.37
C ARG A 211 14.47 -14.41 -44.86
N LEU A 212 14.45 -15.59 -44.25
CA LEU A 212 14.47 -15.67 -42.81
C LEU A 212 15.80 -15.10 -42.29
N GLY A 213 16.92 -15.30 -43.01
CA GLY A 213 18.26 -14.71 -42.77
C GLY A 213 18.25 -13.25 -42.37
N THR A 214 17.50 -12.43 -43.11
CA THR A 214 17.50 -10.96 -43.03
C THR A 214 16.22 -10.36 -42.49
N SER A 215 15.24 -11.18 -42.07
CA SER A 215 13.94 -10.67 -41.64
C SER A 215 14.04 -9.80 -40.37
N PRO A 216 13.37 -8.63 -40.33
CA PRO A 216 13.29 -7.79 -39.12
C PRO A 216 12.65 -8.54 -37.94
N ALA A 217 11.81 -9.54 -38.24
CA ALA A 217 11.19 -10.39 -37.25
C ALA A 217 12.20 -11.30 -36.50
N ARG A 218 13.27 -11.79 -37.15
CA ARG A 218 14.36 -12.48 -36.44
C ARG A 218 15.14 -11.54 -35.51
N ALA A 219 15.36 -10.29 -35.94
CA ALA A 219 16.01 -9.29 -35.09
C ALA A 219 15.14 -9.00 -33.85
N GLU A 220 13.82 -8.88 -34.04
CA GLU A 220 12.86 -8.71 -32.95
C GLU A 220 12.83 -9.92 -32.00
N VAL A 221 12.78 -11.15 -32.52
CA VAL A 221 12.85 -12.36 -31.69
C VAL A 221 14.15 -12.42 -30.88
N ARG A 222 15.29 -12.00 -31.47
CA ARG A 222 16.57 -11.91 -30.74
C ARG A 222 16.50 -10.86 -29.63
N ARG A 223 15.94 -9.68 -29.91
CA ARG A 223 15.73 -8.61 -28.92
C ARG A 223 14.85 -9.08 -27.76
N VAL A 224 13.69 -9.67 -28.07
CA VAL A 224 12.76 -10.20 -27.05
C VAL A 224 13.42 -11.32 -26.24
N ARG A 225 14.20 -12.21 -26.86
CA ARG A 225 14.95 -13.25 -26.13
C ARG A 225 16.04 -12.70 -25.23
N ALA A 226 16.79 -11.68 -25.69
CA ALA A 226 17.80 -11.01 -24.88
C ALA A 226 17.13 -10.33 -23.68
N ARG A 227 16.10 -9.50 -23.94
CA ARG A 227 15.29 -8.86 -22.90
C ARG A 227 14.73 -9.87 -21.90
N ASN A 228 14.13 -10.96 -22.38
CA ASN A 228 13.60 -11.99 -21.49
C ASN A 228 14.71 -12.66 -20.69
N ARG A 229 15.86 -12.97 -21.30
CA ARG A 229 17.01 -13.54 -20.57
C ARG A 229 17.44 -12.63 -19.41
N ASP A 230 17.56 -11.33 -19.67
CA ASP A 230 18.00 -10.35 -18.67
C ASP A 230 16.95 -10.21 -17.55
N ILE A 231 15.66 -10.14 -17.90
CA ILE A 231 14.55 -10.15 -16.93
C ILE A 231 14.62 -11.42 -16.06
N TYR A 232 14.76 -12.59 -16.69
CA TYR A 232 14.82 -13.87 -15.97
C TYR A 232 16.06 -14.00 -15.11
N ALA A 233 17.22 -13.54 -15.58
CA ALA A 233 18.43 -13.51 -14.77
C ALA A 233 18.23 -12.65 -13.51
N GLY A 234 17.59 -11.49 -13.65
CA GLY A 234 17.20 -10.64 -12.52
C GLY A 234 16.22 -11.33 -11.56
N LEU A 235 15.16 -11.96 -12.07
CA LEU A 235 14.17 -12.68 -11.27
C LEU A 235 14.79 -13.86 -10.50
N TRP A 236 15.66 -14.64 -11.14
CA TRP A 236 16.36 -15.75 -10.49
C TRP A 236 17.40 -15.27 -9.48
N ALA A 237 18.10 -14.16 -9.75
CA ALA A 237 18.99 -13.56 -8.77
C ALA A 237 18.23 -13.08 -7.53
N ALA A 238 17.07 -12.44 -7.71
CA ALA A 238 16.18 -12.04 -6.63
C ALA A 238 15.68 -13.27 -5.84
N HIS A 239 15.17 -14.29 -6.53
CA HIS A 239 14.74 -15.54 -5.90
C HIS A 239 15.87 -16.23 -5.12
N ALA A 240 17.10 -16.23 -5.63
CA ALA A 240 18.26 -16.78 -4.92
C ALA A 240 18.64 -15.96 -3.67
N ALA A 241 18.42 -14.64 -3.69
CA ALA A 241 18.56 -13.82 -2.49
C ALA A 241 17.46 -14.13 -1.47
N ASP A 242 16.20 -14.20 -1.91
CA ASP A 242 15.06 -14.57 -1.06
C ASP A 242 15.23 -15.96 -0.44
N LEU A 243 15.76 -16.92 -1.21
CA LEU A 243 16.02 -18.27 -0.74
C LEU A 243 17.17 -18.29 0.29
N ARG A 244 18.21 -17.47 0.13
CA ARG A 244 19.27 -17.34 1.16
C ARG A 244 18.71 -16.76 2.46
N ALA A 245 17.94 -15.68 2.38
CA ALA A 245 17.27 -15.09 3.53
C ALA A 245 16.34 -16.11 4.22
N PHE A 246 15.59 -16.92 3.45
CA PHE A 246 14.76 -18.00 3.97
C PHE A 246 15.56 -18.99 4.81
N HIS A 247 16.73 -19.46 4.33
CA HIS A 247 17.57 -20.41 5.08
C HIS A 247 18.18 -19.78 6.34
N GLU A 248 18.57 -18.51 6.28
CA GLU A 248 19.06 -17.78 7.45
C GLU A 248 17.96 -17.62 8.52
N ASP A 249 16.75 -17.25 8.10
CA ASP A 249 15.59 -17.10 8.98
C ASP A 249 15.19 -18.46 9.60
N LEU A 250 15.29 -19.56 8.84
CA LEU A 250 15.00 -20.91 9.34
C LEU A 250 15.92 -21.30 10.49
N GLY A 251 17.19 -20.88 10.43
CA GLY A 251 18.17 -21.10 11.50
C GLY A 251 17.90 -20.30 12.78
N ARG A 252 17.02 -19.29 12.75
CA ARG A 252 16.64 -18.48 13.92
C ARG A 252 15.35 -18.95 14.60
N LEU A 253 14.70 -19.99 14.07
CA LEU A 253 13.45 -20.49 14.63
C LEU A 253 13.67 -21.01 16.07
N PRO A 254 12.83 -20.60 17.03
CA PRO A 254 12.89 -21.14 18.38
C PRO A 254 12.47 -22.61 18.42
N GLU A 255 12.96 -23.37 19.40
CA GLU A 255 12.58 -24.78 19.59
C GLU A 255 11.08 -24.97 19.85
N SER A 256 10.41 -23.97 20.44
CA SER A 256 8.96 -23.94 20.61
C SER A 256 8.38 -22.57 20.26
N PRO A 257 7.25 -22.50 19.53
CA PRO A 257 6.58 -21.25 19.18
C PRO A 257 5.81 -20.61 20.35
N ASP A 258 5.64 -21.31 21.48
CA ASP A 258 4.80 -20.85 22.60
C ASP A 258 5.27 -19.53 23.23
N SER A 259 6.59 -19.32 23.31
CA SER A 259 7.17 -18.08 23.85
C SER A 259 6.80 -16.88 22.98
N PHE A 260 6.90 -17.02 21.66
CA PHE A 260 6.49 -16.00 20.71
C PHE A 260 4.99 -15.72 20.80
N LEU A 261 4.15 -16.76 20.82
CA LEU A 261 2.70 -16.58 20.83
C LEU A 261 2.20 -15.86 22.10
N ARG A 262 2.92 -15.99 23.22
CA ARG A 262 2.62 -15.26 24.46
C ARG A 262 2.99 -13.78 24.39
N SER A 263 4.11 -13.46 23.75
CA SER A 263 4.62 -12.09 23.65
C SER A 263 5.23 -11.86 22.26
N PRO A 264 4.40 -11.62 21.23
CA PRO A 264 4.93 -11.49 19.87
C PRO A 264 5.77 -10.23 19.69
N TYR A 265 5.52 -9.17 20.46
CA TYR A 265 6.22 -7.88 20.33
C TYR A 265 7.43 -7.71 21.25
N SER A 266 7.84 -8.72 22.03
CA SER A 266 9.08 -8.62 22.82
C SER A 266 10.31 -8.56 21.91
N PRO A 267 11.41 -7.89 22.33
CA PRO A 267 12.64 -7.82 21.54
C PRO A 267 13.13 -9.19 21.07
N GLU A 268 13.09 -10.20 21.94
CA GLU A 268 13.47 -11.58 21.60
C GLU A 268 12.61 -12.17 20.47
N SER A 269 11.29 -11.99 20.55
CA SER A 269 10.30 -12.47 19.58
C SER A 269 10.44 -11.78 18.23
N VAL A 270 10.75 -10.48 18.23
CA VAL A 270 10.99 -9.71 17.00
C VAL A 270 12.28 -10.16 16.32
N MET A 271 13.34 -10.45 17.09
CA MET A 271 14.63 -10.89 16.56
C MET A 271 14.57 -12.27 15.88
N VAL A 272 13.70 -13.16 16.36
CA VAL A 272 13.49 -14.49 15.74
C VAL A 272 12.44 -14.49 14.63
N ALA A 273 11.63 -13.42 14.50
CA ALA A 273 10.67 -13.29 13.43
C ALA A 273 11.39 -13.18 12.07
N PRO A 274 10.81 -13.71 10.98
CA PRO A 274 11.42 -13.63 9.65
C PRO A 274 11.54 -12.18 9.19
N ALA A 275 12.50 -11.90 8.31
CA ALA A 275 12.79 -10.53 7.85
C ALA A 275 11.53 -9.84 7.27
N ALA A 276 10.70 -10.59 6.54
CA ALA A 276 9.44 -10.09 6.00
C ALA A 276 8.46 -9.60 7.09
N ALA A 277 8.38 -10.30 8.23
CA ALA A 277 7.55 -9.86 9.35
C ALA A 277 8.14 -8.61 10.00
N GLN A 278 9.45 -8.58 10.24
CA GLN A 278 10.12 -7.42 10.84
C GLN A 278 9.90 -6.14 10.02
N VAL A 279 9.87 -6.23 8.69
CA VAL A 279 9.54 -5.11 7.78
C VAL A 279 8.12 -4.58 8.05
N GLU A 280 7.13 -5.46 8.26
CA GLU A 280 5.75 -5.05 8.59
C GLU A 280 5.67 -4.37 9.96
N LEU A 281 6.40 -4.89 10.96
CA LEU A 281 6.45 -4.26 12.27
C LEU A 281 7.12 -2.89 12.21
N ALA A 282 8.23 -2.77 11.49
CA ALA A 282 8.91 -1.48 11.28
C ALA A 282 7.98 -0.48 10.58
N ARG A 283 7.19 -0.93 9.60
CA ARG A 283 6.16 -0.10 8.95
C ARG A 283 5.08 0.34 9.93
N ALA A 284 4.57 -0.55 10.78
CA ALA A 284 3.58 -0.19 11.79
C ALA A 284 4.10 0.91 12.73
N LEU A 285 5.31 0.72 13.26
CA LEU A 285 5.95 1.70 14.14
C LEU A 285 6.19 3.04 13.43
N ALA A 286 6.52 3.02 12.14
CA ALA A 286 6.64 4.22 11.34
C ALA A 286 5.31 4.95 11.21
N GLN A 287 4.24 4.23 10.89
CA GLN A 287 2.88 4.78 10.79
C GLN A 287 2.43 5.41 12.11
N GLU A 288 2.71 4.77 13.25
CA GLU A 288 2.37 5.31 14.56
C GLU A 288 3.14 6.59 14.91
N GLN A 289 4.43 6.65 14.59
CA GLN A 289 5.23 7.85 14.79
C GLN A 289 4.74 9.00 13.91
N ILE A 290 4.44 8.72 12.63
CA ILE A 290 3.86 9.69 11.70
C ILE A 290 2.51 10.19 12.21
N ALA A 291 1.62 9.29 12.65
CA ALA A 291 0.33 9.67 13.22
C ALA A 291 0.50 10.54 14.48
N GLY A 292 1.52 10.27 15.31
CA GLY A 292 1.90 11.13 16.44
C GLY A 292 2.25 12.56 16.01
N ALA A 293 3.04 12.71 14.95
CA ALA A 293 3.38 14.01 14.37
C ALA A 293 2.15 14.70 13.75
N LEU A 294 1.30 13.96 13.02
CA LEU A 294 0.09 14.51 12.40
C LEU A 294 -0.93 14.98 13.45
N LYS A 295 -1.07 14.29 14.59
CA LYS A 295 -1.97 14.70 15.68
C LYS A 295 -1.58 16.04 16.32
N SER A 296 -0.34 16.48 16.15
CA SER A 296 0.11 17.80 16.62
C SER A 296 -0.34 18.98 15.73
N LEU A 297 -0.92 18.69 14.56
CA LEU A 297 -1.55 19.69 13.71
C LEU A 297 -2.77 20.32 14.39
N SER A 298 -3.22 21.47 13.89
CA SER A 298 -4.42 22.16 14.38
C SER A 298 -5.71 21.38 14.07
N ASP A 299 -6.81 21.82 14.68
CA ASP A 299 -8.16 21.29 14.48
C ASP A 299 -8.73 21.47 13.06
N GLU A 300 -8.07 22.26 12.22
CA GLU A 300 -8.40 22.38 10.80
C GLU A 300 -8.07 21.11 9.99
N PHE A 301 -7.34 20.17 10.59
CA PHE A 301 -6.94 18.91 9.95
C PHE A 301 -7.80 17.75 10.45
N THR A 302 -8.22 16.91 9.50
CA THR A 302 -8.86 15.61 9.76
C THR A 302 -8.00 14.50 9.16
N ILE A 303 -7.71 13.49 9.95
CA ILE A 303 -6.80 12.40 9.64
C ILE A 303 -7.57 11.08 9.70
N TRP A 304 -7.38 10.24 8.69
CA TRP A 304 -7.79 8.84 8.73
C TRP A 304 -6.55 7.97 8.63
N ASP A 305 -6.26 7.26 9.72
CA ASP A 305 -5.18 6.30 9.83
C ASP A 305 -5.68 4.92 9.39
N ASP A 306 -4.87 4.24 8.59
CA ASP A 306 -5.02 2.82 8.26
C ASP A 306 -6.35 2.51 7.56
N VAL A 307 -6.51 3.04 6.33
CA VAL A 307 -7.76 2.98 5.59
C VAL A 307 -7.63 2.30 4.24
N ARG A 308 -8.75 1.71 3.81
CA ARG A 308 -8.99 1.18 2.48
C ARG A 308 -10.07 1.98 1.77
N ILE A 309 -9.89 2.16 0.46
CA ILE A 309 -10.89 2.78 -0.41
C ILE A 309 -11.93 1.73 -0.77
N ARG A 310 -13.21 1.99 -0.51
CA ARG A 310 -14.28 0.98 -0.63
C ARG A 310 -14.46 0.44 -2.05
N GLU A 311 -14.19 1.24 -3.08
CA GLU A 311 -14.38 0.87 -4.48
C GLU A 311 -13.24 0.01 -5.05
N THR A 312 -12.02 0.27 -4.61
CA THR A 312 -10.80 -0.30 -5.23
C THR A 312 -10.04 -1.24 -4.30
N ASP A 313 -10.39 -1.24 -3.02
CA ASP A 313 -9.68 -1.88 -1.91
C ASP A 313 -8.23 -1.37 -1.73
N ALA A 314 -7.91 -0.23 -2.35
CA ALA A 314 -6.57 0.36 -2.28
C ALA A 314 -6.29 0.86 -0.86
N TYR A 315 -5.10 0.55 -0.37
CA TYR A 315 -4.65 0.84 1.00
C TYR A 315 -3.92 2.18 1.09
N ALA A 316 -4.23 2.96 2.12
CA ALA A 316 -3.53 4.19 2.47
C ALA A 316 -3.16 4.19 3.96
N SER A 317 -1.90 4.52 4.27
CA SER A 317 -1.39 4.58 5.63
C SER A 317 -2.04 5.73 6.41
N HIS A 318 -2.00 6.94 5.85
CA HIS A 318 -2.60 8.12 6.46
C HIS A 318 -3.20 9.01 5.37
N LEU A 319 -4.50 9.25 5.47
CA LEU A 319 -5.19 10.21 4.62
C LEU A 319 -5.45 11.48 5.45
N VAL A 320 -4.95 12.62 4.97
CA VAL A 320 -5.00 13.88 5.71
C VAL A 320 -5.75 14.91 4.88
N VAL A 321 -6.88 15.38 5.39
CA VAL A 321 -7.61 16.51 4.83
C VAL A 321 -7.29 17.73 5.67
N GLY A 322 -6.85 18.80 5.02
CA GLY A 322 -6.61 20.08 5.66
C GLY A 322 -6.97 21.25 4.75
N PRO A 323 -6.62 22.48 5.15
CA PRO A 323 -6.94 23.68 4.39
C PRO A 323 -6.37 23.71 2.98
N GLN A 324 -5.30 22.98 2.69
CA GLN A 324 -4.66 22.90 1.37
C GLN A 324 -5.17 21.71 0.54
N GLY A 325 -6.17 20.99 1.04
CA GLY A 325 -6.82 19.86 0.37
C GLY A 325 -6.45 18.50 0.94
N LEU A 326 -6.35 17.50 0.04
CA LEU A 326 -6.26 16.09 0.38
C LEU A 326 -4.84 15.56 0.17
N PHE A 327 -4.22 15.08 1.24
CA PHE A 327 -2.86 14.54 1.24
C PHE A 327 -2.85 13.07 1.59
N LEU A 328 -2.03 12.32 0.87
CA LEU A 328 -1.64 10.97 1.26
C LEU A 328 -0.29 11.06 1.96
N VAL A 329 -0.18 10.53 3.17
CA VAL A 329 1.08 10.51 3.93
C VAL A 329 1.48 9.06 4.18
N GLU A 330 2.67 8.70 3.71
CA GLU A 330 3.18 7.33 3.71
C GLU A 330 4.56 7.29 4.38
N PRO A 331 4.88 6.25 5.17
CA PRO A 331 6.25 6.05 5.62
C PRO A 331 7.18 5.78 4.43
N LEU A 332 8.34 6.44 4.40
CA LEU A 332 9.38 6.17 3.43
C LEU A 332 9.87 4.74 3.60
N SER A 333 9.91 3.99 2.50
CA SER A 333 10.42 2.62 2.49
C SER A 333 11.10 2.32 1.15
N GLU A 334 12.05 1.39 1.15
CA GLU A 334 12.74 0.94 -0.08
C GLU A 334 11.75 0.35 -1.10
N ARG A 335 10.70 -0.30 -0.61
CA ARG A 335 9.57 -0.82 -1.40
C ARG A 335 8.28 -0.12 -0.94
N PRO A 336 7.97 1.05 -1.52
CA PRO A 336 6.76 1.80 -1.19
C PRO A 336 5.51 0.98 -1.52
N ARG A 337 4.55 0.95 -0.59
CA ARG A 337 3.22 0.33 -0.79
C ARG A 337 2.24 1.30 -1.44
N LEU A 338 2.73 2.12 -2.38
CA LEU A 338 1.86 3.04 -3.07
C LEU A 338 1.05 2.26 -4.11
N ASP A 339 -0.21 1.97 -3.81
CA ASP A 339 -1.11 1.34 -4.76
C ASP A 339 -1.44 2.35 -5.87
N PRO A 340 -1.14 2.05 -7.16
CA PRO A 340 -1.48 2.96 -8.26
C PRO A 340 -2.96 3.35 -8.29
N ARG A 341 -3.86 2.48 -7.81
CA ARG A 341 -5.31 2.74 -7.73
C ARG A 341 -5.68 3.82 -6.73
N LEU A 342 -4.76 4.29 -5.88
CA LEU A 342 -4.98 5.47 -5.03
C LEU A 342 -5.23 6.73 -5.86
N THR A 343 -4.81 6.76 -7.13
CA THR A 343 -5.19 7.83 -8.07
C THR A 343 -6.70 7.90 -8.29
N GLU A 344 -7.40 6.78 -8.25
CA GLU A 344 -8.86 6.69 -8.37
C GLU A 344 -9.57 7.28 -7.12
N LEU A 345 -8.86 7.46 -6.01
CA LEU A 345 -9.42 8.12 -4.81
C LEU A 345 -9.85 9.54 -5.13
N ALA A 346 -9.02 10.28 -5.89
CA ALA A 346 -9.27 11.67 -6.22
C ALA A 346 -10.61 11.80 -6.96
N ASP A 347 -10.79 10.99 -8.00
CA ASP A 347 -12.04 10.90 -8.75
C ASP A 347 -13.22 10.50 -7.85
N ALA A 348 -13.03 9.50 -6.97
CA ALA A 348 -14.07 8.98 -6.09
C ALA A 348 -14.57 10.02 -5.06
N VAL A 349 -13.69 10.91 -4.58
CA VAL A 349 -14.03 12.00 -3.65
C VAL A 349 -14.28 13.34 -4.37
N GLY A 350 -14.35 13.32 -5.71
CA GLY A 350 -14.72 14.47 -6.53
C GLY A 350 -13.70 15.61 -6.51
N VAL A 351 -12.41 15.28 -6.44
CA VAL A 351 -11.29 16.22 -6.60
C VAL A 351 -10.48 15.83 -7.83
N ALA A 352 -9.96 16.81 -8.58
CA ALA A 352 -9.27 16.54 -9.83
C ALA A 352 -7.96 15.73 -9.66
N ALA A 353 -7.32 15.84 -8.49
CA ALA A 353 -6.15 15.07 -8.10
C ALA A 353 -5.98 15.16 -6.57
N LEU A 354 -5.15 14.28 -6.00
CA LEU A 354 -4.61 14.50 -4.65
C LEU A 354 -3.78 15.78 -4.63
N SER A 355 -3.92 16.58 -3.56
CA SER A 355 -3.07 17.76 -3.36
C SER A 355 -1.60 17.39 -3.24
N GLY A 356 -1.30 16.21 -2.69
CA GLY A 356 0.07 15.72 -2.58
C GLY A 356 0.23 14.32 -2.00
N VAL A 357 1.37 13.70 -2.31
CA VAL A 357 1.83 12.48 -1.64
C VAL A 357 3.13 12.78 -0.87
N LEU A 358 3.10 12.56 0.44
CA LEU A 358 4.18 12.85 1.36
C LEU A 358 4.82 11.54 1.84
N PHE A 359 6.06 11.29 1.42
CA PHE A 359 6.88 10.20 1.95
C PHE A 359 7.68 10.69 3.14
N VAL A 360 7.37 10.15 4.31
CA VAL A 360 7.98 10.60 5.57
C VAL A 360 9.15 9.71 5.93
N ASP A 361 10.34 10.30 5.92
CA ASP A 361 11.53 9.71 6.50
C ASP A 361 11.49 9.90 8.02
N LEU A 362 11.69 8.81 8.76
CA LEU A 362 11.75 8.88 10.22
C LEU A 362 13.07 9.47 10.71
N ASP A 363 14.11 9.51 9.86
CA ASP A 363 15.36 10.20 10.20
C ASP A 363 15.10 11.72 10.30
N PRO A 364 15.24 12.31 11.51
CA PRO A 364 15.04 13.75 11.69
C PRO A 364 16.05 14.62 10.93
N ALA A 365 17.17 14.07 10.48
CA ALA A 365 18.18 14.76 9.68
C ALA A 365 17.88 14.74 8.17
N ALA A 366 16.87 13.97 7.72
CA ALA A 366 16.53 13.87 6.31
C ALA A 366 16.08 15.23 5.71
N VAL A 367 16.62 15.55 4.53
CA VAL A 367 16.37 16.82 3.85
C VAL A 367 15.28 16.68 2.79
N ASN A 368 14.44 17.71 2.67
CA ASN A 368 13.35 17.75 1.71
C ASN A 368 13.86 17.64 0.27
N ALA A 369 13.47 16.58 -0.43
CA ALA A 369 13.74 16.41 -1.86
C ALA A 369 12.50 15.84 -2.56
N PRO A 370 12.25 16.20 -3.84
CA PRO A 370 11.28 15.48 -4.65
C PRO A 370 11.73 14.01 -4.75
N PRO A 371 10.85 13.04 -4.50
CA PRO A 371 11.23 11.64 -4.55
C PRO A 371 11.61 11.24 -5.98
N ALA A 372 12.62 10.38 -6.11
CA ALA A 372 12.98 9.80 -7.39
C ALA A 372 11.82 8.93 -7.89
N LYS A 373 11.14 9.35 -8.99
CA LYS A 373 10.06 8.65 -9.71
C LYS A 373 9.52 7.38 -9.01
N LEU A 374 8.70 7.57 -7.98
CA LEU A 374 7.93 6.48 -7.38
C LEU A 374 6.72 6.18 -8.29
N GLY A 375 6.95 5.42 -9.36
CA GLY A 375 5.90 4.97 -10.29
C GLY A 375 5.25 6.07 -11.12
N GLU A 376 4.22 5.69 -11.90
CA GLU A 376 3.43 6.55 -12.77
C GLU A 376 2.31 7.30 -12.02
N VAL A 377 2.52 7.70 -10.76
CA VAL A 377 1.50 8.48 -10.02
C VAL A 377 1.72 9.97 -10.31
N PRO A 378 0.80 10.64 -11.03
CA PRO A 378 0.99 12.01 -11.51
C PRO A 378 0.67 13.05 -10.42
N THR A 379 1.25 12.90 -9.23
CA THR A 379 1.02 13.81 -8.09
C THR A 379 2.31 14.50 -7.67
N LEU A 380 2.20 15.74 -7.19
CA LEU A 380 3.30 16.38 -6.47
C LEU A 380 3.66 15.50 -5.28
N SER A 381 4.94 15.10 -5.22
CA SER A 381 5.42 14.19 -4.21
C SER A 381 6.65 14.77 -3.50
N TRP A 382 6.74 14.52 -2.20
CA TRP A 382 7.82 15.03 -1.37
C TRP A 382 8.36 13.93 -0.48
N ARG A 383 9.69 13.88 -0.32
CA ARG A 383 10.33 13.21 0.80
C ARG A 383 10.59 14.25 1.89
N ILE A 384 10.11 13.99 3.11
CA ILE A 384 10.20 14.93 4.24
C ILE A 384 10.61 14.19 5.50
N GLY A 385 11.49 14.79 6.32
CA GLY A 385 11.77 14.28 7.65
C GLY A 385 10.57 14.46 8.59
N ILE A 386 10.36 13.51 9.52
CA ILE A 386 9.22 13.50 10.44
C ILE A 386 9.06 14.80 11.24
N THR A 387 10.17 15.43 11.63
CA THR A 387 10.18 16.71 12.37
C THR A 387 9.65 17.88 11.55
N ARG A 388 9.65 17.78 10.23
CA ARG A 388 9.16 18.81 9.30
C ARG A 388 7.75 18.55 8.79
N LEU A 389 7.18 17.37 9.03
CA LEU A 389 5.85 16.99 8.54
C LEU A 389 4.76 17.97 9.01
N ALA A 390 4.62 18.15 10.33
CA ALA A 390 3.63 19.04 10.90
C ALA A 390 3.88 20.52 10.52
N PRO A 391 5.12 21.06 10.65
CA PRO A 391 5.42 22.42 10.20
C PRO A 391 5.12 22.67 8.71
N MET A 392 5.37 21.69 7.84
CA MET A 392 5.12 21.83 6.40
C MET A 392 3.61 21.86 6.08
N LEU A 393 2.84 20.94 6.65
CA LEU A 393 1.39 20.90 6.45
C LEU A 393 0.71 22.13 7.06
N GLY A 394 1.11 22.54 8.27
CA GLY A 394 0.55 23.71 8.95
C GLY A 394 0.99 25.06 8.35
N GLY A 395 2.23 25.14 7.84
CA GLY A 395 2.81 26.38 7.32
C GLY A 395 2.51 26.70 5.85
N GLY A 396 2.02 25.73 5.07
CA GLY A 396 1.84 25.90 3.63
C GLY A 396 2.78 25.04 2.80
N ILE A 397 2.23 24.22 1.90
CA ILE A 397 3.00 23.61 0.82
C ILE A 397 3.02 24.58 -0.37
N HIS A 398 4.22 24.96 -0.81
CA HIS A 398 4.38 25.90 -1.92
C HIS A 398 3.71 25.36 -3.19
N GLY A 399 2.86 26.19 -3.80
CA GLY A 399 2.19 25.88 -5.06
C GLY A 399 0.83 25.19 -4.89
N ILE A 400 0.36 25.02 -3.65
CA ILE A 400 -0.98 24.56 -3.32
C ILE A 400 -1.73 25.69 -2.64
N GLU A 401 -2.85 26.11 -3.23
CA GLU A 401 -3.70 27.15 -2.66
C GLU A 401 -4.51 26.62 -1.47
N ARG A 402 -4.82 27.51 -0.52
CA ARG A 402 -5.67 27.19 0.62
C ARG A 402 -7.14 27.25 0.18
N GLY A 403 -7.86 26.15 0.30
CA GLY A 403 -9.30 26.06 0.05
C GLY A 403 -10.12 26.73 1.15
N GLU A 404 -11.36 27.05 0.79
CA GLU A 404 -12.33 27.67 1.70
C GLU A 404 -12.81 26.69 2.78
N SER A 405 -13.12 27.17 3.98
CA SER A 405 -13.49 26.30 5.12
C SER A 405 -14.74 25.44 4.88
N TRP A 406 -15.62 25.85 3.96
CA TRP A 406 -16.79 25.06 3.59
C TRP A 406 -16.43 23.95 2.59
N GLU A 407 -15.48 24.18 1.68
CA GLU A 407 -14.99 23.18 0.72
C GLU A 407 -14.26 22.05 1.45
N VAL A 408 -13.43 22.42 2.43
CA VAL A 408 -12.70 21.46 3.28
C VAL A 408 -13.67 20.55 4.02
N ARG A 409 -14.75 21.11 4.59
CA ARG A 409 -15.78 20.31 5.28
C ARG A 409 -16.50 19.35 4.34
N GLN A 410 -16.88 19.79 3.14
CA GLN A 410 -17.48 18.88 2.16
C GLN A 410 -16.52 17.78 1.72
N LEU A 411 -15.24 18.09 1.59
CA LEU A 411 -14.21 17.13 1.26
C LEU A 411 -14.06 16.07 2.38
N VAL A 412 -14.03 16.49 3.64
CA VAL A 412 -14.04 15.59 4.82
C VAL A 412 -15.21 14.61 4.74
N GLU A 413 -16.42 15.10 4.46
CA GLU A 413 -17.60 14.25 4.34
C GLU A 413 -17.54 13.27 3.15
N ARG A 414 -17.02 13.72 2.00
CA ARG A 414 -16.84 12.85 0.82
C ARG A 414 -15.84 11.75 1.09
N VAL A 415 -14.71 12.07 1.71
CA VAL A 415 -13.69 11.10 2.14
C VAL A 415 -14.30 10.09 3.12
N ALA A 416 -14.97 10.57 4.18
CA ALA A 416 -15.55 9.70 5.21
C ALA A 416 -16.53 8.65 4.67
N ARG A 417 -17.27 8.95 3.58
CA ARG A 417 -18.19 8.00 2.95
C ARG A 417 -17.50 6.91 2.12
N ARG A 418 -16.26 7.16 1.68
CA ARG A 418 -15.53 6.34 0.69
C ARG A 418 -14.40 5.52 1.30
N VAL A 419 -14.02 5.82 2.54
CA VAL A 419 -13.01 5.06 3.27
C VAL A 419 -13.66 4.05 4.23
N ALA A 420 -12.94 2.95 4.48
CA ALA A 420 -13.19 2.00 5.55
C ALA A 420 -11.87 1.74 6.28
N PHE A 421 -11.92 1.42 7.58
CA PHE A 421 -10.71 1.03 8.30
C PHE A 421 -10.26 -0.36 7.83
N ALA A 422 -8.95 -0.51 7.66
CA ALA A 422 -8.30 -1.68 7.08
C ALA A 422 -8.29 -2.91 7.99
#